data_AF-A0A174HU63-F1
#
_entry.id   AF-A0A174HU63-F1
#
_cell.length_a   1.000
_cell.length_b   1.000
_cell.length_c   1.000
_cell.angle_alpha   90.00
_cell.angle_beta   90.00
_cell.angle_gamma   90.00
#
_symmetry.space_group_name_H-M   'P 1'
#
loop_
_entity.id
_entity.type
_entity.pdbx_description
1 polymer ?
#
loop_
_entity_poly.entity_id
_entity_poly.type
_entity_poly.pdbx_seq_one_letter_code
_entity_poly.pdbx_strand_id
1 'polypeptide(L)'
;MNFPRILKKRKGYIDRIKPFMQKSVAKVLTGQRCVGKSFFLYQLIEEILGEEPDANIIYINLEDFAFSSLQTAEDLHSYIISHSKEKAKNYIFIDEVLTFS
;
A
#
# COMPACT_ATOMS: atom_id res chain seq x y z
N MET A 1 -0.02 -10.04 -9.00
CA MET A 1 1.08 -9.10 -8.65
C MET A 1 2.38 -9.89 -8.63
N ASN A 2 3.40 -9.43 -9.36
CA ASN A 2 4.74 -10.03 -9.30
C ASN A 2 5.56 -9.32 -8.23
N PHE A 3 5.63 -9.90 -7.03
CA PHE A 3 6.52 -9.39 -5.98
C PHE A 3 7.98 -9.72 -6.31
N PRO A 4 8.94 -8.82 -5.98
CA PRO A 4 10.36 -9.16 -6.09
C PRO A 4 10.69 -10.38 -5.20
N ARG A 5 11.36 -11.39 -5.78
CA ARG A 5 11.62 -12.69 -5.13
C ARG A 5 12.45 -12.64 -3.85
N ILE A 6 13.13 -11.52 -3.56
CA ILE A 6 13.97 -11.36 -2.37
C ILE A 6 13.58 -10.07 -1.65
N LEU A 7 12.78 -10.18 -0.59
CA LEU A 7 12.46 -9.09 0.33
C LEU A 7 13.36 -9.18 1.58
N LYS A 8 14.46 -8.42 1.63
CA LYS A 8 15.31 -8.36 2.84
C LYS A 8 14.60 -7.60 3.96
N LYS A 9 13.97 -8.33 4.89
CA LYS A 9 13.15 -7.77 5.98
C LYS A 9 13.89 -6.69 6.77
N ARG A 10 13.29 -5.51 6.87
CA ARG A 10 13.76 -4.39 7.70
C ARG A 10 13.01 -4.36 9.04
N LYS A 11 13.27 -5.33 9.92
CA LYS A 11 12.52 -5.56 11.18
C LYS A 11 12.26 -4.28 11.98
N GLY A 12 13.29 -3.46 12.22
CA GLY A 12 13.15 -2.23 13.01
C GLY A 12 12.18 -1.19 12.46
N TYR A 13 11.91 -1.16 11.15
CA TYR A 13 10.89 -0.28 10.56
C TYR A 13 9.49 -0.90 10.64
N ILE A 14 9.39 -2.22 10.41
CA ILE A 14 8.14 -2.97 10.53
C ILE A 14 7.62 -2.88 11.98
N ASP A 15 8.48 -3.13 12.96
CA ASP A 15 8.12 -3.12 14.39
C ASP A 15 7.61 -1.76 14.86
N ARG A 16 8.09 -0.66 14.26
CA ARG A 16 7.62 0.70 14.56
C ARG A 16 6.25 0.99 13.98
N ILE A 17 5.92 0.40 12.83
CA ILE A 17 4.66 0.69 12.12
C ILE A 17 3.54 -0.27 12.52
N LYS A 18 3.89 -1.51 12.86
CA LYS A 18 2.96 -2.58 13.24
C LYS A 18 1.90 -2.16 14.28
N PRO A 19 2.22 -1.42 15.37
CA PRO A 19 1.24 -0.97 16.36
C PRO A 19 0.18 0.00 15.80
N PHE A 20 0.43 0.58 14.63
CA PHE A 20 -0.44 1.57 14.00
C PHE A 20 -1.21 1.00 12.81
N MET A 21 -0.85 -0.16 12.27
CA MET A 21 -1.41 -0.71 11.02
C MET A 21 -2.94 -0.83 11.03
N GLN A 22 -3.54 -1.17 12.17
CA GLN A 22 -4.99 -1.36 12.32
C GLN A 22 -5.74 -0.11 12.81
N LYS A 23 -5.06 1.04 12.92
CA LYS A 23 -5.68 2.31 13.31
C LYS A 23 -6.19 3.06 12.08
N SER A 24 -7.32 3.74 12.20
CA SER A 24 -7.97 4.57 11.17
C SER A 24 -7.23 5.90 10.90
N VAL A 25 -5.91 5.84 10.82
CA VAL A 25 -5.03 6.98 10.54
C VAL A 25 -4.20 6.62 9.33
N ALA A 26 -4.11 7.51 8.34
CA ALA A 26 -3.23 7.31 7.20
C ALA A 26 -1.76 7.38 7.65
N LYS A 27 -0.90 6.54 7.06
CA LYS A 27 0.54 6.55 7.33
C LYS A 27 1.23 6.96 6.04
N VAL A 28 1.98 8.06 6.10
CA VAL A 28 2.69 8.61 4.95
C VAL A 28 4.17 8.30 5.10
N LEU A 29 4.74 7.61 4.11
CA LEU A 29 6.17 7.35 4.02
C LEU A 29 6.82 8.39 3.11
N THR A 30 7.66 9.24 3.68
CA THR A 30 8.41 10.26 2.93
C THR A 30 9.88 9.88 2.80
N GLY A 31 10.57 10.47 1.81
CA GLY A 31 11.99 10.25 1.57
C GLY A 31 12.34 10.36 0.09
N GLN A 32 13.64 10.50 -0.21
CA GLN A 32 14.16 10.62 -1.57
C GLN A 32 13.72 9.46 -2.48
N ARG A 33 13.65 9.67 -3.80
CA ARG A 33 13.46 8.58 -4.78
C ARG A 33 14.56 7.52 -4.60
N CYS A 34 14.22 6.26 -4.89
CA CYS A 34 15.14 5.10 -4.82
C CYS A 34 15.64 4.68 -3.42
N VAL A 35 15.05 5.16 -2.32
CA VAL A 35 15.41 4.70 -0.94
C VAL A 35 14.73 3.39 -0.50
N GLY A 36 13.90 2.81 -1.38
CA GLY A 36 13.20 1.54 -1.15
C GLY A 36 11.86 1.68 -0.42
N LYS A 37 11.11 2.77 -0.66
CA LYS A 37 9.77 2.98 -0.06
C LYS A 37 8.76 1.93 -0.55
N SER A 38 8.64 1.75 -1.87
CA SER A 38 7.78 0.73 -2.48
C SER A 38 8.11 -0.67 -1.96
N PHE A 39 9.41 -0.98 -1.82
CA PHE A 39 9.87 -2.23 -1.25
C PHE A 39 9.42 -2.43 0.19
N PHE A 40 9.40 -1.36 0.99
CA PHE A 40 8.90 -1.41 2.35
C PHE A 40 7.38 -1.58 2.40
N LEU A 41 6.62 -0.99 1.47
CA LEU A 41 5.18 -1.27 1.32
C LEU A 41 4.93 -2.76 1.05
N TYR A 42 5.71 -3.38 0.16
CA TYR A 42 5.60 -4.83 -0.10
C TYR A 42 5.89 -5.67 1.15
N GLN A 43 6.87 -5.27 1.98
CA GLN A 43 7.14 -5.96 3.24
C GLN A 43 5.97 -5.85 4.23
N LEU A 44 5.29 -4.71 4.27
CA LEU A 44 4.10 -4.55 5.10
C LEU A 44 2.94 -5.42 4.60
N ILE A 45 2.77 -5.52 3.28
CA ILE A 45 1.78 -6.40 2.66
C ILE A 45 2.07 -7.86 3.00
N GLU A 46 3.32 -8.32 2.88
CA GLU A 46 3.70 -9.69 3.27
C GLU A 46 3.43 -9.96 4.76
N GLU A 47 3.74 -8.99 5.63
CA GLU A 47 3.51 -9.12 7.06
C GLU A 47 2.00 -9.21 7.37
N ILE A 48 1.17 -8.37 6.74
CA ILE A 48 -0.29 -8.45 6.87
C ILE A 48 -0.81 -9.80 6.41
N LEU A 49 -0.42 -10.25 5.21
CA LEU A 49 -0.91 -11.51 4.65
C LEU A 49 -0.41 -12.74 5.43
N GLY A 50 0.72 -12.61 6.13
CA GLY A 50 1.20 -13.63 7.05
C GLY A 50 0.37 -13.76 8.33
N GLU A 51 -0.26 -12.68 8.79
CA GLU A 51 -1.11 -12.66 9.99
C GLU A 51 -2.61 -12.82 9.67
N GLU A 52 -3.04 -12.24 8.56
CA GLU A 52 -4.41 -12.19 8.07
C GLU A 52 -4.44 -12.63 6.59
N PRO A 53 -4.41 -13.95 6.29
CA PRO A 53 -4.32 -14.45 4.91
C PRO A 53 -5.48 -14.03 4.00
N ASP A 54 -6.65 -13.76 4.59
CA ASP A 54 -7.86 -13.32 3.89
C ASP A 54 -7.97 -11.79 3.78
N ALA A 55 -6.97 -11.03 4.25
CA ALA A 55 -6.96 -9.58 4.17
C ALA A 55 -7.09 -9.10 2.72
N ASN A 56 -7.96 -8.11 2.50
CA ASN A 56 -8.10 -7.52 1.18
C ASN A 56 -7.03 -6.44 0.99
N ILE A 57 -6.10 -6.67 0.07
CA ILE A 57 -5.02 -5.73 -0.24
C ILE A 57 -5.37 -4.97 -1.51
N ILE A 58 -5.54 -3.65 -1.39
CA ILE A 58 -5.73 -2.73 -2.52
C ILE A 58 -4.42 -1.96 -2.67
N TYR A 59 -3.65 -2.28 -3.72
CA TYR A 59 -2.39 -1.63 -4.02
C TYR A 59 -2.52 -0.84 -5.33
N ILE A 60 -2.18 0.44 -5.28
CA ILE A 60 -2.26 1.38 -6.38
C ILE A 60 -0.90 2.04 -6.53
N ASN A 61 -0.29 1.92 -7.70
CA ASN A 61 0.89 2.70 -8.04
C ASN A 61 0.47 3.73 -9.10
N LEU A 62 0.55 5.02 -8.77
CA LEU A 62 0.02 6.08 -9.63
C LEU A 62 0.90 6.36 -10.86
N GLU A 63 2.13 5.84 -10.93
CA GLU A 63 2.97 5.89 -12.13
C GLU A 63 2.71 4.70 -13.08
N ASP A 64 2.00 3.65 -12.64
CA ASP A 64 1.66 2.51 -13.48
C ASP A 64 0.50 2.87 -14.43
N PHE A 65 0.70 2.59 -15.72
CA PHE A 65 -0.26 2.87 -16.79
C PHE A 65 -1.63 2.22 -16.55
N ALA A 66 -1.67 1.10 -15.81
CA ALA A 66 -2.93 0.45 -15.40
C ALA A 66 -3.85 1.36 -14.59
N PHE A 67 -3.30 2.39 -13.93
CA PHE A 67 -4.03 3.36 -13.12
C PHE A 67 -4.05 4.76 -13.72
N SER A 68 -3.69 4.89 -15.01
CA SER A 68 -3.65 6.17 -15.72
C SER A 68 -5.01 6.89 -15.78
N SER A 69 -6.12 6.19 -15.55
CA SER A 69 -7.45 6.80 -15.44
C SER A 69 -7.74 7.46 -14.08
N LEU A 70 -6.94 7.20 -13.05
CA LEU A 70 -7.14 7.74 -11.70
C LEU A 70 -6.52 9.14 -11.59
N GLN A 71 -7.22 10.14 -12.11
CA GLN A 71 -6.71 11.52 -12.21
C GLN A 71 -7.20 12.42 -11.09
N THR A 72 -8.28 12.06 -10.42
CA THR A 72 -8.92 12.85 -9.36
C THR A 72 -9.04 12.08 -8.04
N ALA A 73 -9.28 12.82 -6.96
CA ALA A 73 -9.58 12.21 -5.67
C ALA A 73 -10.87 11.37 -5.73
N GLU A 74 -11.84 11.79 -6.54
CA GLU A 74 -13.09 11.10 -6.81
C GLU A 74 -12.86 9.79 -7.56
N ASP A 75 -11.98 9.76 -8.56
CA ASP A 75 -11.62 8.53 -9.30
C ASP A 75 -10.97 7.53 -8.35
N LEU A 76 -10.00 7.99 -7.56
CA LEU A 76 -9.29 7.18 -6.58
C LEU A 76 -10.24 6.62 -5.53
N HIS A 77 -11.15 7.46 -5.00
CA HIS A 77 -12.17 7.02 -4.05
C HIS A 77 -13.08 5.94 -4.65
N SER A 78 -13.59 6.17 -5.87
CA SER A 78 -14.47 5.23 -6.56
C SER A 78 -13.77 3.90 -6.85
N TYR A 79 -12.49 3.95 -7.23
CA TYR A 79 -11.66 2.76 -7.41
C TYR A 79 -11.52 1.98 -6.10
N ILE A 80 -11.18 2.65 -5.00
CA ILE A 80 -11.01 1.99 -3.69
C ILE A 80 -12.32 1.34 -3.24
N ILE A 81 -13.45 2.03 -3.35
CA ILE A 81 -14.75 1.49 -2.95
C ILE A 81 -15.15 0.28 -3.79
N SER A 82 -15.00 0.36 -5.12
CA SER A 82 -15.33 -0.77 -6.02
C SER A 82 -14.46 -2.01 -5.81
N HIS A 83 -13.25 -1.85 -5.26
CA HIS A 83 -12.32 -2.95 -4.96
C HIS A 83 -12.33 -3.36 -3.48
N SER A 84 -13.15 -2.71 -2.66
CA SER A 84 -13.30 -3.05 -1.25
C SER A 84 -14.21 -4.25 -1.07
N LYS A 85 -13.87 -5.13 -0.15
CA LYS A 85 -14.70 -6.27 0.24
C LYS A 85 -15.48 -5.95 1.49
N GLU A 86 -16.79 -6.19 1.45
CA GLU A 86 -17.64 -6.15 2.62
C GLU A 86 -17.21 -7.23 3.62
N LYS A 87 -17.27 -6.93 4.92
CA LYS A 87 -16.93 -7.85 6.04
C LYS A 87 -15.45 -8.30 6.09
N ALA A 88 -14.57 -7.74 5.26
CA ALA A 88 -13.13 -7.93 5.36
C ALA A 88 -12.43 -6.61 5.73
N LYS A 89 -11.25 -6.71 6.34
CA LYS A 89 -10.38 -5.54 6.47
C LYS A 89 -9.77 -5.22 5.10
N ASN A 90 -9.91 -3.96 4.68
CA ASN A 90 -9.36 -3.45 3.45
C ASN A 90 -8.11 -2.63 3.77
N TYR A 91 -6.94 -3.13 3.33
CA TYR A 91 -5.66 -2.44 3.48
C TYR A 91 -5.31 -1.75 2.18
N ILE A 92 -5.27 -0.42 2.23
CA ILE A 92 -5.05 0.42 1.05
C ILE A 92 -3.60 0.92 1.06
N PHE A 93 -2.91 0.67 -0.04
CA PHE A 93 -1.53 1.08 -0.29
C PHE A 93 -1.51 1.93 -1.55
N ILE A 94 -0.99 3.15 -1.43
CA ILE A 94 -0.85 4.06 -2.55
C ILE A 94 0.64 4.42 -2.65
N ASP A 95 1.23 4.14 -3.81
CA ASP A 95 2.62 4.42 -4.12
C ASP A 95 2.73 5.59 -5.12
N GLU A 96 3.85 6.32 -5.05
CA GLU A 96 4.16 7.48 -5.91
C GLU A 96 3.07 8.57 -5.95
N VAL A 97 2.49 8.92 -4.80
CA VAL A 97 1.42 9.95 -4.66
C VAL A 97 1.82 11.37 -5.08
N LEU A 98 3.12 11.66 -5.24
CA LEU A 98 3.66 12.99 -5.52
C LEU A 98 3.54 13.42 -6.99
N THR A 99 2.98 12.60 -7.88
CA THR A 99 2.88 12.89 -9.31
C THR A 99 1.70 13.82 -9.68
N PHE A 100 0.84 14.19 -8.73
CA PHE A 100 -0.19 15.20 -8.97
C PHE A 100 0.40 16.62 -8.88
N SER A 101 0.62 17.23 -10.04
CA SER A 101 1.00 18.64 -10.22
C SER A 101 0.01 19.34 -11.14
#